data_AF-A0A1C0SXR2-F1
#
_entry.id   AF-A0A1C0SXR2-F1
#
_cell.length_a   1.000
_cell.length_b   1.000
_cell.length_c   1.000
_cell.angle_alpha   90.00
_cell.angle_beta   90.00
_cell.angle_gamma   90.00
#
_symmetry.space_group_name_H-M   'P 1'
#
loop_
_entity.id
_entity.type
_entity.pdbx_description
1 polymer ?
#
loop_
_entity_poly.entity_id
_entity_poly.type
_entity_poly.pdbx_seq_one_letter_code
_entity_poly.pdbx_strand_id
1 'polypeptide(L)'
;MRTLNKFISKTIKWFLIVFGLATCGPLPFALDIKLITPMLGGLVDFTPSSVPALRHWGIMIFGIGALMVVAGFRPWLRFETMVFSTFEKAFMVYLYLTNLGEPWIAGYFAAFLVDFTVVAYGVLYFVSAKGRPSRWTQVCPLKSGPS
;
A
#
# COMPACT_ATOMS: atom_id res chain seq x y z
N MET A 1 -10.73 12.64 -17.67
CA MET A 1 -9.91 11.46 -18.05
C MET A 1 -8.50 11.77 -18.55
N ARG A 2 -8.31 12.63 -19.57
CA ARG A 2 -6.97 12.88 -20.17
C ARG A 2 -5.92 13.42 -19.17
N THR A 3 -6.31 14.33 -18.28
CA THR A 3 -5.44 14.91 -17.24
C THR A 3 -5.01 13.87 -16.20
N LEU A 4 -5.95 13.07 -15.69
CA LEU A 4 -5.68 11.98 -14.75
C LEU A 4 -4.68 10.96 -15.33
N ASN A 5 -4.87 10.55 -16.58
CA ASN A 5 -3.97 9.62 -17.25
C ASN A 5 -2.54 10.18 -17.37
N LYS A 6 -2.40 11.46 -17.71
CA LYS A 6 -1.10 12.14 -17.76
C LYS A 6 -0.46 12.21 -16.38
N PHE A 7 -1.23 12.58 -15.35
CA PHE A 7 -0.78 12.63 -13.96
C PHE A 7 -0.23 11.27 -13.50
N ILE A 8 -1.02 10.20 -13.62
CA ILE A 8 -0.61 8.84 -13.22
C ILE A 8 0.62 8.39 -14.01
N SER A 9 0.67 8.65 -15.31
CA SER A 9 1.82 8.24 -16.13
C SER A 9 3.15 8.87 -15.72
N LYS A 10 3.12 10.12 -15.21
CA LYS A 10 4.30 10.83 -14.72
C LYS A 10 4.67 10.47 -13.29
N THR A 11 3.68 10.21 -12.43
CA THR A 11 3.88 10.08 -10.99
C THR A 11 4.06 8.64 -10.53
N ILE A 12 3.47 7.65 -11.20
CA ILE A 12 3.37 6.25 -10.70
C ILE A 12 4.72 5.63 -10.34
N LYS A 13 5.76 5.89 -11.13
CA LYS A 13 7.10 5.36 -10.85
C LYS A 13 7.61 5.87 -9.50
N TRP A 14 7.62 7.19 -9.32
CA TRP A 14 8.12 7.82 -8.12
C TRP A 14 7.22 7.55 -6.92
N PHE A 15 5.91 7.50 -7.13
CA PHE A 15 4.94 7.11 -6.13
C PHE A 15 5.27 5.72 -5.57
N LEU A 16 5.40 4.72 -6.43
CA LEU A 16 5.73 3.35 -6.04
C LEU A 16 7.07 3.23 -5.31
N ILE A 17 8.08 4.03 -5.70
CA ILE A 17 9.39 4.03 -5.03
C ILE A 17 9.29 4.67 -3.65
N VAL A 18 8.76 5.89 -3.55
CA VAL A 18 8.72 6.65 -2.28
C VAL A 18 7.82 5.96 -1.26
N PHE A 19 6.60 5.61 -1.66
CA PHE A 19 5.67 4.94 -0.76
C PHE A 19 6.07 3.49 -0.51
N GLY A 20 6.68 2.80 -1.47
CA GLY A 20 7.24 1.47 -1.23
C GLY A 20 8.35 1.49 -0.17
N LEU A 21 9.26 2.46 -0.22
CA LEU A 21 10.29 2.65 0.80
C LEU A 21 9.70 3.02 2.17
N ALA A 22 8.68 3.89 2.20
CA ALA A 22 7.97 4.21 3.44
C ALA A 22 7.29 2.96 4.04
N THR A 23 6.66 2.14 3.20
CA THR A 23 6.08 0.86 3.58
C THR A 23 7.13 -0.14 4.08
N CYS A 24 8.40 -0.06 3.67
CA CYS A 24 9.47 -0.88 4.25
C CYS A 24 9.88 -0.49 5.67
N GLY A 25 9.37 0.64 6.19
CA GLY A 25 9.69 1.16 7.53
C GLY A 25 9.59 0.17 8.70
N PRO A 26 8.64 -0.80 8.72
CA PRO A 26 8.54 -1.87 9.70
C PRO A 26 9.70 -2.85 9.84
N LEU A 27 10.60 -2.93 8.86
CA LEU A 27 11.68 -3.93 8.85
C LEU A 27 12.53 -3.97 10.14
N PRO A 28 12.93 -2.83 10.75
CA PRO A 28 13.72 -2.85 11.99
C PRO A 28 13.01 -3.56 13.14
N PHE A 29 11.70 -3.33 13.36
CA PHE A 29 11.01 -4.02 14.45
C PHE A 29 10.73 -5.50 14.14
N ALA A 30 10.70 -5.88 12.86
CA ALA A 30 10.61 -7.28 12.48
C ALA A 30 11.86 -8.08 12.92
N LEU A 31 13.02 -7.43 12.92
CA LEU A 31 14.29 -7.99 13.37
C LEU A 31 14.46 -7.89 14.89
N ASP A 32 14.18 -6.72 15.47
CA ASP A 32 14.18 -6.48 16.91
C ASP A 32 12.84 -5.92 17.38
N ILE A 33 12.02 -6.78 18.00
CA ILE A 33 10.66 -6.43 18.41
C ILE A 33 10.63 -5.29 19.44
N LYS A 34 11.73 -5.07 20.18
CA LYS A 34 11.84 -3.98 21.16
C LYS A 34 11.73 -2.60 20.50
N LEU A 35 11.96 -2.50 19.19
CA LEU A 35 11.84 -1.26 18.45
C LEU A 35 10.38 -0.88 18.13
N ILE A 36 9.41 -1.79 18.29
CA ILE A 36 8.01 -1.49 17.94
C ILE A 36 7.43 -0.34 18.77
N THR A 37 7.66 -0.35 20.09
CA THR A 37 7.17 0.65 21.03
C THR A 37 7.73 2.05 20.72
N PRO A 38 9.06 2.26 20.63
CA PRO A 38 9.59 3.58 20.27
C PRO A 38 9.23 4.01 18.84
N MET A 39 9.12 3.08 17.88
CA MET A 39 8.71 3.41 16.50
C MET A 39 7.25 3.87 16.40
N LEU A 40 6.39 3.40 17.30
CA LEU A 40 4.98 3.77 17.38
C LEU A 40 4.73 4.79 18.51
N GLY A 41 5.72 5.65 18.78
CA GLY A 41 5.57 6.79 19.68
C GLY A 41 5.47 6.45 21.17
N GLY A 42 5.82 5.22 21.56
CA GLY A 42 5.71 4.74 22.95
C GLY A 42 4.29 4.38 23.38
N LEU A 43 3.34 4.34 22.44
CA LEU A 43 1.92 4.14 22.73
C LEU A 43 1.44 2.72 22.47
N VAL A 44 2.28 1.88 21.86
CA VAL A 44 1.94 0.52 21.45
C VAL A 44 2.83 -0.47 22.17
N ASP A 45 2.20 -1.28 22.99
CA ASP A 45 2.82 -2.39 23.70
C ASP A 45 2.55 -3.72 23.00
N PHE A 46 3.39 -4.71 23.30
CA PHE A 46 3.25 -6.07 22.80
C PHE A 46 3.42 -7.07 23.93
N THR A 47 2.83 -8.25 23.75
CA THR A 47 2.99 -9.37 24.68
C THR A 47 3.98 -10.39 24.11
N PRO A 48 4.65 -11.22 24.94
CA PRO A 48 5.51 -12.28 24.44
C PRO A 48 4.80 -13.22 23.44
N SER A 49 3.50 -13.46 23.64
CA SER A 49 2.66 -14.25 22.75
C SER A 49 2.42 -13.61 21.37
N SER A 50 2.44 -12.28 21.26
CA SER A 50 2.22 -11.59 19.99
C SER A 50 3.50 -11.41 19.16
N VAL A 51 4.68 -11.65 19.72
CA VAL A 51 5.98 -11.43 19.06
C VAL A 51 6.10 -12.16 17.71
N PRO A 52 5.77 -13.46 17.59
CA PRO A 52 5.90 -14.16 16.30
C PRO A 52 5.01 -13.54 15.22
N ALA A 53 3.77 -13.19 15.58
CA ALA A 53 2.81 -12.58 14.66
C ALA A 53 3.26 -11.17 14.22
N LEU A 54 3.76 -10.34 15.15
CA LEU A 54 4.24 -8.99 14.86
C LEU A 54 5.49 -8.99 13.98
N ARG A 55 6.44 -9.91 14.23
CA ARG A 55 7.63 -10.05 13.38
C ARG A 55 7.27 -10.52 11.98
N HIS A 56 6.39 -11.51 11.87
CA HIS A 56 5.86 -11.96 10.59
C HIS A 56 5.15 -10.84 9.83
N TRP A 57 4.31 -10.07 10.51
CA TRP A 57 3.65 -8.89 9.94
C TRP A 57 4.65 -7.86 9.41
N GLY A 58 5.70 -7.54 10.17
CA GLY A 58 6.75 -6.63 9.71
C GLY A 58 7.46 -7.10 8.44
N ILE A 59 7.75 -8.41 8.30
CA ILE A 59 8.31 -8.99 7.07
C ILE A 59 7.31 -8.96 5.91
N MET A 60 6.03 -9.23 6.16
CA MET A 60 4.99 -9.13 5.13
C MET A 60 4.88 -7.71 4.58
N ILE A 61 4.84 -6.70 5.44
CA ILE A 61 4.78 -5.30 5.01
C ILE A 61 6.03 -4.95 4.21
N PHE A 62 7.21 -5.32 4.70
CA PHE A 62 8.46 -5.13 3.96
C PHE A 62 8.40 -5.76 2.57
N GLY A 63 7.89 -6.98 2.44
CA GLY A 63 7.71 -7.64 1.16
C GLY A 63 6.82 -6.86 0.20
N ILE A 64 5.73 -6.27 0.69
CA ILE A 64 4.85 -5.41 -0.12
C ILE A 64 5.57 -4.13 -0.53
N GLY A 65 6.28 -3.48 0.39
CA GLY A 65 7.05 -2.27 0.12
C GLY A 65 8.13 -2.50 -0.94
N ALA A 66 8.89 -3.60 -0.82
CA ALA A 66 9.87 -4.01 -1.80
C ALA A 66 9.23 -4.29 -3.16
N LEU A 67 8.08 -4.98 -3.20
CA LEU A 67 7.33 -5.22 -4.43
C LEU A 67 6.87 -3.91 -5.08
N MET A 68 6.42 -2.92 -4.30
CA MET A 68 6.09 -1.58 -4.79
C MET A 68 7.29 -0.91 -5.45
N VAL A 69 8.45 -0.90 -4.79
CA VAL A 69 9.68 -0.34 -5.36
C VAL A 69 10.02 -1.02 -6.70
N VAL A 70 9.99 -2.36 -6.75
CA VAL A 70 10.27 -3.13 -7.98
C VAL A 70 9.28 -2.80 -9.09
N ALA A 71 7.98 -2.67 -8.79
CA ALA A 71 6.95 -2.28 -9.75
C ALA A 71 7.15 -0.84 -10.30
N GLY A 72 7.83 0.03 -9.53
CA GLY A 72 8.28 1.33 -10.02
C GLY A 72 9.15 1.21 -11.27
N PHE A 73 10.05 0.22 -11.29
CA PHE A 73 10.97 -0.05 -12.40
C PHE A 73 10.45 -1.06 -13.43
N ARG A 74 9.53 -1.95 -13.04
CA ARG A 74 8.99 -3.01 -13.91
C ARG A 74 7.49 -2.76 -14.19
N PRO A 75 7.13 -2.12 -15.33
CA PRO A 75 5.74 -1.73 -15.60
C PRO A 75 4.73 -2.88 -15.63
N TRP A 76 5.18 -4.08 -15.98
CA TRP A 76 4.30 -5.26 -16.07
C TRP A 76 3.84 -5.81 -14.72
N LEU A 77 4.47 -5.41 -13.60
CA LEU A 77 4.04 -5.80 -12.25
C LEU A 77 3.08 -4.79 -11.61
N ARG A 78 2.93 -3.60 -12.22
CA ARG A 78 2.25 -2.47 -11.56
C ARG A 78 0.80 -2.78 -11.24
N PHE A 79 0.10 -3.51 -12.10
CA PHE A 79 -1.31 -3.77 -11.88
C PHE A 79 -1.51 -4.66 -10.64
N GLU A 80 -0.84 -5.80 -10.61
CA GLU A 80 -0.89 -6.79 -9.53
C GLU A 80 -0.41 -6.17 -8.22
N THR A 81 0.71 -5.43 -8.27
CA THR A 81 1.24 -4.71 -7.11
C THR A 81 0.26 -3.67 -6.59
N MET A 82 -0.37 -2.88 -7.47
CA MET A 82 -1.35 -1.87 -7.04
C MET A 82 -2.61 -2.51 -6.48
N VAL A 83 -3.07 -3.66 -6.99
CA VAL A 83 -4.24 -4.38 -6.44
C VAL A 83 -3.92 -4.85 -5.03
N PHE A 84 -2.80 -5.56 -4.87
CA PHE A 84 -2.43 -6.12 -3.59
C PHE A 84 -2.13 -5.02 -2.55
N SER A 85 -1.36 -3.99 -2.93
CA SER A 85 -1.05 -2.89 -2.02
C SER A 85 -2.31 -2.10 -1.66
N THR A 86 -3.17 -1.74 -2.61
CA THR A 86 -4.39 -0.97 -2.30
C THR A 86 -5.29 -1.74 -1.33
N PHE A 87 -5.48 -3.04 -1.54
CA PHE A 87 -6.35 -3.84 -0.68
C PHE A 87 -5.79 -3.99 0.74
N GLU A 88 -4.52 -4.37 0.87
CA GLU A 88 -3.89 -4.57 2.18
C GLU A 88 -3.80 -3.24 2.97
N LYS A 89 -3.46 -2.14 2.30
CA LYS A 89 -3.41 -0.81 2.94
C LYS A 89 -4.80 -0.30 3.31
N ALA A 90 -5.84 -0.63 2.54
CA ALA A 90 -7.22 -0.29 2.88
C ALA A 90 -7.65 -0.96 4.19
N PHE A 91 -7.17 -2.18 4.46
CA PHE A 91 -7.42 -2.84 5.73
C PHE A 91 -6.76 -2.10 6.91
N MET A 92 -5.51 -1.65 6.76
CA MET A 92 -4.86 -0.86 7.81
C MET A 92 -5.56 0.48 8.07
N VAL A 93 -6.01 1.16 7.01
CA VAL A 93 -6.84 2.38 7.10
C VAL A 93 -8.14 2.10 7.86
N TYR A 94 -8.82 0.99 7.54
CA TYR A 94 -10.02 0.57 8.24
C TYR A 94 -9.77 0.30 9.74
N LEU A 95 -8.69 -0.40 10.08
CA LEU A 95 -8.31 -0.66 11.47
C LEU A 95 -8.06 0.63 12.25
N TYR A 96 -7.37 1.59 11.64
CA TYR A 96 -7.15 2.90 12.27
C TYR A 96 -8.47 3.61 12.57
N LEU A 97 -9.35 3.70 11.58
CA LEU A 97 -10.62 4.44 11.71
C LEU A 97 -11.60 3.77 12.68
N THR A 98 -11.59 2.45 12.78
CA THR A 98 -12.48 1.71 13.70
C THR A 98 -12.02 1.72 15.15
N ASN A 99 -10.75 2.06 15.41
CA ASN A 99 -10.17 2.08 16.76
C ASN A 99 -9.84 3.51 17.24
N LEU A 100 -10.46 4.55 16.67
CA LEU A 100 -10.21 5.96 17.04
C LEU A 100 -10.47 6.28 18.52
N GLY A 101 -11.25 5.47 19.23
CA GLY A 101 -11.51 5.62 20.66
C GLY A 101 -10.41 5.08 21.57
N GLU A 102 -9.42 4.39 21.02
CA GLU A 102 -8.39 3.70 21.79
C GLU A 102 -7.11 4.56 21.95
N PRO A 103 -6.47 4.60 23.12
CA PRO A 103 -5.31 5.47 23.36
C PRO A 103 -4.07 5.09 22.53
N TRP A 104 -3.91 3.79 22.23
CA TRP A 104 -2.77 3.27 21.46
C TRP A 104 -2.87 3.56 19.96
N ILE A 105 -4.05 3.97 19.45
CA ILE A 105 -4.25 4.17 18.01
C ILE A 105 -3.42 5.32 17.47
N ALA A 106 -3.15 6.34 18.29
CA ALA A 106 -2.36 7.50 17.90
C ALA A 106 -0.92 7.12 17.49
N GLY A 107 -0.37 6.02 18.01
CA GLY A 107 0.93 5.48 17.60
C GLY A 107 0.96 5.02 16.14
N TYR A 108 -0.20 4.65 15.57
CA TYR A 108 -0.35 4.22 14.19
C TYR A 108 -0.65 5.35 13.20
N PHE A 109 -0.73 6.61 13.66
CA PHE A 109 -1.14 7.73 12.80
C PHE A 109 -0.23 7.91 11.57
N ALA A 110 1.09 7.76 11.74
CA ALA A 110 2.02 7.84 10.63
C ALA A 110 1.80 6.72 9.59
N ALA A 111 1.58 5.48 10.06
CA ALA A 111 1.26 4.35 9.19
C ALA A 111 -0.07 4.60 8.44
N PHE A 112 -1.10 5.07 9.15
CA PHE A 112 -2.37 5.47 8.56
C PHE A 112 -2.21 6.49 7.44
N LEU A 113 -1.41 7.55 7.62
CA LEU A 113 -1.21 8.57 6.58
C LEU A 113 -0.56 8.00 5.32
N VAL A 114 0.47 7.15 5.50
CA VAL A 114 1.14 6.47 4.38
C VAL A 114 0.14 5.58 3.65
N ASP A 115 -0.57 4.73 4.38
CA ASP A 115 -1.47 3.73 3.81
C ASP A 115 -2.71 4.37 3.18
N PHE A 116 -3.27 5.40 3.80
CA PHE A 116 -4.35 6.19 3.22
C PHE A 116 -3.94 6.82 1.89
N THR A 117 -2.71 7.33 1.80
CA THR A 117 -2.19 7.90 0.56
C THR A 117 -2.03 6.82 -0.52
N VAL A 118 -1.57 5.63 -0.15
CA VAL A 118 -1.50 4.46 -1.04
C VAL A 118 -2.88 4.06 -1.55
N VAL A 119 -3.88 4.00 -0.67
CA VAL A 119 -5.26 3.67 -1.03
C VAL A 119 -5.86 4.72 -1.96
N ALA A 120 -5.74 6.00 -1.61
CA ALA A 120 -6.25 7.10 -2.43
C ALA A 120 -5.60 7.10 -3.83
N TYR A 121 -4.29 6.90 -3.91
CA TYR A 121 -3.60 6.78 -5.20
C TYR A 121 -4.01 5.52 -5.96
N GLY A 122 -4.24 4.39 -5.26
CA GLY A 122 -4.76 3.15 -5.82
C GLY A 122 -6.11 3.35 -6.51
N VAL A 123 -7.05 4.02 -5.83
CA VAL A 123 -8.35 4.38 -6.42
C VAL A 123 -8.17 5.23 -7.68
N LEU A 124 -7.31 6.27 -7.64
CA LEU A 124 -7.01 7.10 -8.80
C LEU A 124 -6.38 6.29 -9.95
N TYR A 125 -5.49 5.35 -9.62
CA TYR A 125 -4.85 4.45 -10.57
C TYR A 125 -5.87 3.57 -11.29
N PHE A 126 -6.80 2.94 -10.57
CA PHE A 126 -7.83 2.07 -11.14
C PHE A 126 -8.89 2.82 -11.95
N VAL A 127 -9.23 4.05 -11.54
CA VAL A 127 -10.10 4.93 -12.34
C VAL A 127 -9.41 5.36 -13.65
N SER A 128 -8.09 5.47 -13.65
CA SER A 128 -7.29 5.83 -14.83
C SER A 128 -7.21 4.68 -15.86
N ALA A 129 -6.89 5.03 -17.11
CA ALA A 129 -6.64 4.05 -18.17
C ALA A 129 -5.39 3.18 -17.91
N LYS A 130 -4.52 3.57 -16.96
CA LYS A 130 -3.31 2.80 -16.61
C LYS A 130 -3.58 1.65 -15.65
N GLY A 131 -4.69 1.68 -14.92
CA GLY A 131 -5.16 0.58 -14.07
C GLY A 131 -6.02 -0.46 -14.80
N ARG A 132 -6.13 -0.36 -16.13
CA ARG A 132 -6.82 -1.34 -16.98
C ARG A 132 -5.78 -2.19 -17.71
N PRO A 133 -5.46 -3.39 -17.22
CA PRO A 133 -4.47 -4.24 -17.87
C PRO A 133 -4.96 -4.65 -19.26
N SER A 134 -4.12 -4.43 -20.28
CA SER A 134 -4.46 -4.70 -21.69
C SER A 134 -4.89 -6.15 -21.92
N ARG A 135 -4.31 -7.11 -21.17
CA ARG A 135 -4.69 -8.53 -21.18
C ARG A 135 -6.16 -8.77 -20.85
N TRP A 136 -6.77 -7.98 -19.98
CA TRP A 136 -8.17 -8.16 -19.56
C TRP A 136 -9.14 -7.40 -20.46
N THR A 137 -8.69 -6.32 -21.11
CA THR A 137 -9.51 -5.57 -22.08
C THR A 137 -9.65 -6.27 -23.43
N GLN A 138 -8.80 -7.25 -23.76
CA GLN A 138 -8.95 -8.02 -25.00
C GLN A 138 -10.02 -9.13 -24.93
N VAL A 139 -10.51 -9.47 -23.73
CA VAL A 139 -11.49 -10.54 -23.54
C VAL A 139 -12.92 -10.06 -23.75
N CYS A 140 -13.18 -8.75 -23.66
CA CYS A 140 -14.46 -8.14 -24.01
C CYS A 140 -14.30 -7.31 -25.28
N PRO A 141 -14.59 -7.86 -26.48
CA PRO A 141 -14.85 -7.02 -27.63
C PRO A 141 -16.15 -6.26 -27.33
N LEU A 142 -16.04 -5.03 -26.86
CA LEU A 142 -17.12 -4.07 -27.00
C LEU A 142 -17.32 -3.92 -28.51
N LYS A 143 -18.34 -4.62 -29.01
CA LYS A 143 -18.84 -4.52 -30.38
C LYS A 143 -18.90 -3.04 -30.72
N SER A 144 -18.00 -2.58 -31.59
CA SER A 144 -18.11 -1.26 -32.20
C SER A 144 -19.47 -1.22 -32.89
N GLY A 145 -20.33 -0.29 -32.46
CA GLY A 145 -21.63 -0.05 -33.09
C GLY A 145 -21.47 0.26 -34.59
N PRO A 146 -22.53 0.01 -35.38
CA PRO A 146 -22.42 -0.08 -36.83
C PRO A 146 -22.05 1.26 -37.48
N SER A 147 -21.28 1.10 -38.55
CA SER A 147 -20.86 2.04 -39.59
C SER A 147 -21.97 2.93 -40.11
#